data_AF-A0A411PG14-F1
#
_entry.id   AF-A0A411PG14-F1
#
_cell.length_a   1.000
_cell.length_b   1.000
_cell.length_c   1.000
_cell.angle_alpha   90.00
_cell.angle_beta   90.00
_cell.angle_gamma   90.00
#
_symmetry.space_group_name_H-M   'P 1'
#
loop_
_entity.id
_entity.type
_entity.pdbx_description
1 polymer ?
#
loop_
_entity_poly.entity_id
_entity_poly.type
_entity_poly.pdbx_seq_one_letter_code
_entity_poly.pdbx_strand_id
1 'polypeptide(L)'
;MSIKNRMLSAVIVSALATISMGTQAASITTNEDLNIASINGQDVNFDRLVGLKAGETLIEVNYRDLFQDNADDSGHWVRSEPMYLKLDLVANSEYHIATPALYSAEDAHDFLDAPQVHLKVNGQAQQKVALMTQSQLLTELLID
;
A
#
# COMPACT_ATOMS: atom_id res chain seq x y z
N MET A 1 -75.48 28.16 5.82
CA MET A 1 -75.16 26.80 6.29
C MET A 1 -73.93 26.33 5.54
N SER A 2 -72.79 26.23 6.24
CA SER A 2 -71.46 26.00 5.66
C SER A 2 -71.18 24.50 5.58
N ILE A 3 -70.81 23.99 4.41
CA ILE A 3 -70.25 22.65 4.24
C ILE A 3 -68.81 22.83 3.77
N LYS A 4 -67.88 22.57 4.69
CA LYS A 4 -66.43 22.67 4.48
C LYS A 4 -65.97 21.58 3.52
N ASN A 5 -65.47 21.97 2.35
CA ASN A 5 -64.76 21.06 1.45
C ASN A 5 -63.44 20.61 2.09
N ARG A 6 -63.29 19.28 2.20
CA ARG A 6 -62.08 18.60 2.64
C ARG A 6 -61.05 18.64 1.50
N MET A 7 -59.85 19.15 1.76
CA MET A 7 -58.67 18.77 0.99
C MET A 7 -57.57 18.36 1.97
N LEU A 8 -57.31 17.06 2.01
CA LEU A 8 -56.12 16.48 2.63
C LEU A 8 -54.95 16.76 1.69
N SER A 9 -54.09 17.71 2.05
CA SER A 9 -52.80 17.90 1.40
C SER A 9 -51.85 16.81 1.90
N ALA A 10 -51.76 15.69 1.18
CA ALA A 10 -50.70 14.71 1.37
C ALA A 10 -49.41 15.26 0.75
N VAL A 11 -48.53 15.84 1.56
CA VAL A 11 -47.16 16.16 1.15
C VAL A 11 -46.36 14.87 1.20
N ILE A 12 -46.10 14.27 0.04
CA ILE A 12 -45.16 13.16 -0.09
C ILE A 12 -43.76 13.81 -0.09
N VAL A 13 -43.10 13.85 1.07
CA VAL A 13 -41.68 14.15 1.15
C VAL A 13 -40.94 12.89 0.71
N SER A 14 -40.61 12.81 -0.58
CA SER A 14 -39.65 11.83 -1.08
C SER A 14 -38.28 12.21 -0.52
N ALA A 15 -37.92 11.63 0.63
CA ALA A 15 -36.57 11.67 1.13
C ALA A 15 -35.68 10.96 0.10
N LEU A 16 -34.96 11.73 -0.72
CA LEU A 16 -33.80 11.21 -1.44
C LEU A 16 -32.80 10.78 -0.37
N ALA A 17 -32.80 9.50 -0.05
CA ALA A 17 -31.68 8.86 0.61
C ALA A 17 -30.51 8.93 -0.37
N THR A 18 -29.72 10.00 -0.27
CA THR A 18 -28.37 10.04 -0.84
C THR A 18 -27.62 8.90 -0.19
N ILE A 19 -27.48 7.81 -0.92
CA ILE A 19 -26.61 6.70 -0.55
C ILE A 19 -25.22 7.32 -0.57
N SER A 20 -24.72 7.70 0.60
CA SER A 20 -23.33 8.08 0.78
C SER A 20 -22.52 6.83 0.44
N MET A 21 -22.06 6.75 -0.80
CA MET A 21 -21.08 5.77 -1.24
C MET A 21 -19.85 6.02 -0.38
N GLY A 22 -19.70 5.25 0.69
CA GLY A 22 -18.46 5.24 1.46
C GLY A 22 -17.34 4.92 0.49
N THR A 23 -16.41 5.85 0.30
CA THR A 23 -15.17 5.60 -0.42
C THR A 23 -14.39 4.59 0.39
N GLN A 24 -14.58 3.32 0.07
CA GLN A 24 -13.87 2.23 0.72
C GLN A 24 -12.41 2.29 0.31
N ALA A 25 -11.53 2.36 1.30
CA ALA A 25 -10.10 2.50 1.06
C ALA A 25 -9.47 1.20 0.53
N ALA A 26 -8.37 1.32 -0.20
CA ALA A 26 -7.44 0.23 -0.40
C ALA A 26 -6.63 0.01 0.90
N SER A 27 -6.09 -1.20 1.08
CA SER A 27 -5.18 -1.50 2.19
C SER A 27 -3.87 -2.05 1.66
N ILE A 28 -2.80 -1.85 2.41
CA ILE A 28 -1.49 -2.41 2.09
C ILE A 28 -0.88 -3.06 3.32
N THR A 29 -0.19 -4.17 3.10
CA THR A 29 0.57 -4.90 4.11
C THR A 29 1.90 -5.35 3.53
N THR A 30 2.87 -5.55 4.41
CA THR A 30 4.20 -6.06 4.08
C THR A 30 4.55 -7.29 4.93
N ASN A 31 5.62 -7.98 4.57
CA ASN A 31 6.32 -8.91 5.46
C ASN A 31 7.24 -8.16 6.45
N GLU A 32 7.74 -8.87 7.46
CA GLU A 32 8.41 -8.28 8.63
C GLU A 32 9.75 -7.59 8.35
N ASP A 33 10.43 -8.02 7.30
CA ASP A 33 11.71 -7.53 6.79
C ASP A 33 11.55 -6.31 5.87
N LEU A 34 10.33 -5.95 5.47
CA LEU A 34 10.04 -4.80 4.64
C LEU A 34 9.12 -3.81 5.36
N ASN A 35 9.62 -2.61 5.65
CA ASN A 35 8.86 -1.56 6.32
C ASN A 35 8.43 -0.46 5.34
N ILE A 36 7.16 -0.06 5.37
CA ILE A 36 6.70 1.14 4.67
C ILE A 36 7.07 2.37 5.51
N ALA A 37 7.91 3.24 4.96
CA ALA A 37 8.38 4.46 5.62
C ALA A 37 7.45 5.65 5.34
N SER A 38 7.08 5.84 4.07
CA SER A 38 6.22 6.94 3.65
C SER A 38 5.26 6.54 2.55
N ILE A 39 4.15 7.26 2.45
CA ILE A 39 3.17 7.14 1.37
C ILE A 39 2.92 8.53 0.81
N ASN A 40 3.17 8.70 -0.49
CA ASN A 40 3.12 9.99 -1.19
C ASN A 40 3.97 11.07 -0.48
N GLY A 41 5.14 10.67 0.04
CA GLY A 41 6.07 11.56 0.76
C GLY A 41 5.62 11.97 2.16
N GLN A 42 4.55 11.36 2.69
CA GLN A 42 4.13 11.54 4.08
C GLN A 42 4.54 10.32 4.90
N ASP A 43 5.34 10.54 5.94
CA ASP A 43 5.76 9.48 6.86
C ASP A 43 4.56 8.78 7.47
N VAL A 44 4.58 7.45 7.45
CA VAL A 44 3.53 6.63 8.05
C VAL A 44 4.11 5.87 9.24
N ASN A 45 3.43 5.95 10.38
CA ASN A 45 3.73 5.07 11.49
C ASN A 45 2.85 3.82 11.36
N PHE A 46 3.45 2.70 10.95
CA PHE A 46 2.74 1.49 10.51
C PHE A 46 2.13 0.67 11.66
N ASP A 47 1.64 1.33 12.71
CA ASP A 47 0.94 0.71 13.85
C ASP A 47 -0.57 0.54 13.60
N ARG A 48 -1.11 1.19 12.55
CA ARG A 48 -2.52 1.10 12.14
C ARG A 48 -2.62 1.20 10.63
N LEU A 49 -3.21 0.20 9.99
CA LEU A 49 -3.64 0.21 8.58
C LEU A 49 -4.29 1.55 8.22
N VAL A 50 -3.57 2.40 7.48
CA VAL A 50 -4.12 3.62 6.92
C VAL A 50 -4.88 3.20 5.66
N GLY A 51 -6.19 3.46 5.64
CA GLY A 51 -6.95 3.32 4.42
C GLY A 51 -6.36 4.21 3.33
N LEU A 52 -5.87 3.61 2.25
CA LEU A 52 -5.30 4.30 1.11
C LEU A 52 -6.39 4.72 0.12
N LYS A 53 -6.24 5.93 -0.42
CA LYS A 53 -7.12 6.40 -1.49
C LYS A 53 -6.78 5.64 -2.78
N ALA A 54 -7.79 5.33 -3.57
CA ALA A 54 -7.58 4.82 -4.92
C ALA A 54 -6.87 5.86 -5.82
N GLY A 55 -6.12 5.36 -6.80
CA GLY A 55 -5.30 6.13 -7.73
C GLY A 55 -3.80 5.89 -7.54
N GLU A 56 -3.02 6.62 -8.32
CA GLU A 56 -1.56 6.55 -8.28
C GLU A 56 -1.02 6.90 -6.88
N THR A 57 -0.17 6.03 -6.36
CA THR A 57 0.43 6.12 -5.05
C THR A 57 1.90 5.74 -5.14
N LEU A 58 2.75 6.60 -4.58
CA LEU A 58 4.16 6.33 -4.36
C LEU A 58 4.37 5.84 -2.93
N ILE A 59 5.05 4.71 -2.79
CA ILE A 59 5.30 4.07 -1.50
C ILE A 59 6.80 3.98 -1.33
N GLU A 60 7.30 4.53 -0.23
CA GLU A 60 8.69 4.35 0.19
C GLU A 60 8.79 3.15 1.13
N VAL A 61 9.70 2.23 0.83
CA VAL A 61 9.95 1.04 1.62
C VAL A 61 11.44 0.91 1.97
N ASN A 62 11.69 0.32 3.13
CA ASN A 62 13.03 0.00 3.62
C ASN A 62 13.09 -1.48 3.96
N TYR A 63 14.12 -2.18 3.45
CA TYR A 63 14.41 -3.56 3.81
C TYR A 63 15.40 -3.61 4.97
N ARG A 64 15.17 -4.53 5.91
CA ARG A 64 16.12 -4.84 6.98
C ARG A 64 15.90 -6.25 7.52
N ASP A 65 16.98 -7.02 7.59
CA ASP A 65 16.96 -8.36 8.20
C ASP A 65 18.30 -8.68 8.90
N LEU A 66 18.28 -9.67 9.79
CA LEU A 66 19.43 -10.18 10.52
C LEU A 66 19.66 -11.65 10.15
N PHE A 67 20.77 -11.90 9.46
CA PHE A 67 21.19 -13.26 9.11
C PHE A 67 22.17 -13.80 10.15
N GLN A 68 21.95 -15.02 10.64
CA GLN A 68 22.94 -15.70 11.47
C GLN A 68 23.95 -16.41 10.59
N ASP A 69 25.24 -16.19 10.84
CA ASP A 69 26.29 -16.97 10.19
C ASP A 69 26.74 -18.11 11.12
N ASN A 70 26.94 -19.30 10.56
CA ASN A 70 27.13 -20.53 11.34
C ASN A 70 28.54 -20.59 11.95
N ALA A 71 28.82 -19.81 13.01
CA ALA A 71 29.88 -20.07 14.02
C ALA A 71 30.10 -18.92 15.00
N ASP A 72 29.68 -17.69 14.67
CA ASP A 72 29.92 -16.49 15.48
C ASP A 72 28.57 -15.89 15.87
N ASP A 73 28.30 -15.77 17.16
CA ASP A 73 27.01 -15.30 17.75
C ASP A 73 26.71 -13.82 17.43
N SER A 74 27.45 -13.20 16.51
CA SER A 74 27.36 -11.78 16.18
C SER A 74 26.23 -11.43 15.20
N GLY A 75 25.82 -12.36 14.32
CA GLY A 75 24.85 -12.09 13.25
C GLY A 75 25.25 -10.95 12.30
N HIS A 76 24.62 -10.88 11.13
CA HIS A 76 24.89 -9.88 10.11
C HIS A 76 23.61 -9.12 9.76
N TRP A 77 23.55 -7.85 10.16
CA TRP A 77 22.47 -6.96 9.77
C TRP A 77 22.68 -6.51 8.33
N VAL A 78 21.68 -6.74 7.49
CA VAL A 78 21.59 -6.16 6.14
C VAL A 78 20.46 -5.13 6.13
N ARG A 79 20.70 -3.96 5.53
CA ARG A 79 19.75 -2.85 5.45
C ARG A 79 19.81 -2.23 4.06
N SER A 80 18.67 -1.79 3.54
CA SER A 80 18.61 -1.03 2.29
C SER A 80 18.75 0.48 2.54
N GLU A 81 19.16 1.19 1.48
CA GLU A 81 18.73 2.58 1.27
C GLU A 81 17.21 2.62 0.95
N PRO A 82 16.55 3.79 1.00
CA PRO A 82 15.16 3.91 0.61
C PRO A 82 14.90 3.45 -0.83
N MET A 83 13.85 2.64 -0.98
CA MET A 83 13.38 2.13 -2.26
C MET A 83 11.92 2.52 -2.48
N TYR A 84 11.51 2.64 -3.74
CA TYR A 84 10.24 3.24 -4.10
C TYR A 84 9.40 2.32 -4.98
N LEU A 85 8.11 2.22 -4.67
CA LEU A 85 7.13 1.49 -5.44
C LEU A 85 6.00 2.42 -5.89
N LYS A 86 5.76 2.51 -7.20
CA LYS A 86 4.62 3.22 -7.79
C LYS A 86 3.50 2.22 -8.06
N LEU A 87 2.32 2.43 -7.48
CA LEU A 87 1.13 1.58 -7.68
C LEU A 87 -0.08 2.42 -8.07
N ASP A 88 -0.93 1.90 -8.95
CA ASP A 88 -2.29 2.41 -9.14
C ASP A 88 -3.25 1.61 -8.24
N LEU A 89 -3.69 2.23 -7.15
CA LEU A 89 -4.50 1.57 -6.13
C LEU A 89 -5.98 1.56 -6.53
N VAL A 90 -6.62 0.40 -6.40
CA VAL A 90 -8.05 0.23 -6.64
C VAL A 90 -8.79 0.20 -5.30
N ALA A 91 -9.90 0.95 -5.21
CA ALA A 91 -10.75 0.95 -4.02
C ALA A 91 -11.21 -0.47 -3.65
N ASN A 92 -11.35 -0.76 -2.35
CA ASN A 92 -11.68 -2.09 -1.84
C ASN A 92 -10.66 -3.20 -2.17
N SER A 93 -9.42 -2.86 -2.50
CA SER A 93 -8.39 -3.87 -2.78
C SER A 93 -7.37 -3.96 -1.65
N GLU A 94 -6.96 -5.18 -1.35
CA GLU A 94 -5.95 -5.52 -0.37
C GLU A 94 -4.65 -5.87 -1.10
N TYR A 95 -3.63 -5.07 -0.87
CA TYR A 95 -2.30 -5.26 -1.44
C TYR A 95 -1.39 -5.88 -0.40
N HIS A 96 -0.66 -6.92 -0.80
CA HIS A 96 0.37 -7.54 0.02
C HIS A 96 1.68 -7.56 -0.75
N ILE A 97 2.70 -6.93 -0.16
CA ILE A 97 4.05 -6.86 -0.72
C ILE A 97 4.94 -7.76 0.12
N ALA A 98 5.71 -8.62 -0.53
CA ALA A 98 6.70 -9.46 0.14
C ALA A 98 8.01 -9.46 -0.63
N THR A 99 9.12 -9.63 0.08
CA THR A 99 10.41 -9.99 -0.53
C THR A 99 10.34 -11.41 -1.12
N PRO A 100 11.26 -11.79 -2.03
CA PRO A 100 11.52 -13.20 -2.29
C PRO A 100 12.07 -13.86 -1.02
N ALA A 101 12.13 -15.19 -1.00
CA ALA A 101 12.75 -15.88 0.12
C ALA A 101 14.26 -15.61 0.11
N LEU A 102 14.79 -15.01 1.18
CA LEU A 102 16.20 -14.69 1.39
C LEU A 102 16.70 -15.55 2.56
N TYR A 103 17.70 -16.39 2.33
CA TYR A 103 18.18 -17.34 3.34
C TYR A 103 19.55 -16.97 3.91
N SER A 104 20.21 -15.99 3.31
CA SER A 104 21.56 -15.56 3.66
C SER A 104 21.74 -14.05 3.44
N ALA A 105 22.79 -13.49 4.05
CA ALA A 105 23.18 -12.11 3.80
C ALA A 105 23.53 -11.88 2.31
N GLU A 106 24.09 -12.88 1.63
CA GLU A 106 24.37 -12.80 0.20
C GLU A 106 23.08 -12.70 -0.62
N ASP A 107 22.07 -13.52 -0.34
CA ASP A 107 20.77 -13.41 -1.01
C ASP A 107 20.16 -12.02 -0.83
N ALA A 108 20.32 -11.44 0.37
CA ALA A 108 19.85 -10.10 0.66
C ALA A 108 20.63 -9.04 -0.12
N HIS A 109 21.95 -9.16 -0.25
CA HIS A 109 22.74 -8.26 -1.09
C HIS A 109 22.34 -8.37 -2.57
N ASP A 110 22.16 -9.58 -3.10
CA ASP A 110 21.66 -9.81 -4.46
C ASP A 110 20.29 -9.18 -4.68
N PHE A 111 19.39 -9.28 -3.69
CA PHE A 111 18.10 -8.60 -3.72
C PHE A 111 18.27 -7.08 -3.78
N LEU A 112 19.17 -6.50 -2.99
CA LEU A 112 19.37 -5.04 -2.96
C LEU A 112 20.00 -4.48 -4.23
N ASP A 113 20.77 -5.27 -4.98
CA ASP A 113 21.35 -4.87 -6.26
C ASP A 113 20.29 -4.74 -7.37
N ALA A 114 19.23 -5.55 -7.32
CA ALA A 114 18.12 -5.53 -8.27
C ALA A 114 16.77 -5.79 -7.56
N PRO A 115 16.28 -4.83 -6.76
CA PRO A 115 15.19 -5.08 -5.82
C PRO A 115 13.88 -5.37 -6.53
N GLN A 116 13.38 -6.58 -6.36
CA GLN A 116 12.11 -7.04 -6.89
C GLN A 116 11.27 -7.66 -5.78
N VAL A 117 10.05 -7.16 -5.63
CA VAL A 117 9.09 -7.66 -4.65
C VAL A 117 7.99 -8.47 -5.32
N HIS A 118 7.33 -9.28 -4.51
CA HIS A 118 6.15 -10.02 -4.81
C HIS A 118 4.92 -9.24 -4.40
N LEU A 119 4.09 -8.86 -5.38
CA LEU A 119 2.82 -8.19 -5.16
C LEU A 119 1.66 -9.18 -5.31
N LYS A 120 0.80 -9.26 -4.31
CA LYS A 120 -0.50 -9.93 -4.39
C LYS A 120 -1.60 -8.90 -4.17
N VAL A 121 -2.65 -8.98 -4.97
CA VAL A 121 -3.85 -8.12 -4.85
C VAL A 121 -5.04 -9.02 -4.59
N ASN A 122 -5.78 -8.79 -3.51
CA ASN A 122 -6.97 -9.58 -3.13
C ASN A 122 -6.72 -11.11 -3.10
N GLY A 123 -5.52 -11.52 -2.66
CA GLY A 123 -5.11 -12.93 -2.62
C GLY A 123 -4.88 -13.57 -4.00
N GLN A 124 -4.92 -12.81 -5.09
CA GLN A 124 -4.67 -13.30 -6.44
C GLN A 124 -3.19 -13.66 -6.67
N ALA A 125 -2.92 -14.20 -7.87
CA ALA A 125 -1.59 -14.62 -8.28
C ALA A 125 -0.55 -13.52 -8.10
N GLN A 126 0.63 -13.95 -7.65
CA GLN A 126 1.75 -13.10 -7.34
C GLN A 126 2.38 -12.53 -8.60
N GLN A 127 2.58 -11.21 -8.63
CA GLN A 127 3.32 -10.50 -9.67
C GLN A 127 4.68 -10.08 -9.12
N LYS A 128 5.72 -10.12 -9.96
CA LYS A 128 7.02 -9.52 -9.63
C LYS A 128 7.01 -8.07 -10.04
N VAL A 129 7.37 -7.18 -9.12
CA VAL A 129 7.41 -5.74 -9.36
C VAL A 129 8.77 -5.22 -8.90
N ALA A 130 9.45 -4.46 -9.76
CA ALA A 130 10.71 -3.84 -9.40
C ALA A 130 10.47 -2.66 -8.46
N LEU A 131 11.33 -2.54 -7.44
CA LEU A 131 11.46 -1.31 -6.67
C LEU A 131 12.46 -0.39 -7.37
N MET A 132 12.21 0.91 -7.28
CA MET A 132 13.09 1.94 -7.81
C MET A 132 14.04 2.41 -6.72
N THR A 133 15.31 2.58 -7.07
CA THR A 133 16.22 3.43 -6.31
C THR A 133 15.79 4.89 -6.41
N GLN A 134 16.30 5.74 -5.52
CA GLN A 134 16.07 7.19 -5.59
C GLN A 134 16.44 7.77 -6.97
N SER A 135 17.55 7.35 -7.55
CA SER A 135 18.00 7.84 -8.87
C SER A 135 17.03 7.42 -9.99
N GLN A 136 16.48 6.20 -9.93
CA GLN A 136 15.48 5.73 -10.89
C GLN A 136 14.15 6.48 -10.73
N LEU A 137 13.70 6.72 -9.50
CA LEU A 137 12.51 7.53 -9.24
C LEU A 137 12.68 8.95 -9.81
N LEU A 138 13.80 9.60 -9.55
CA LEU A 138 14.07 10.94 -10.09
C LEU A 138 14.11 10.94 -11.62
N THR A 139 14.66 9.88 -12.24
CA THR A 139 14.69 9.75 -13.69
C THR A 139 13.27 9.63 -14.27
N GLU A 140 12.41 8.81 -13.66
CA GLU A 140 10.99 8.68 -14.04
C GLU A 140 10.29 10.05 -13.97
N LEU A 141 10.44 10.78 -12.86
CA LEU A 141 9.80 12.08 -12.63
C LEU A 141 10.28 13.21 -13.57
N LEU A 142 11.42 13.04 -14.23
CA LEU A 142 11.95 14.01 -15.19
C LEU A 142 11.48 13.75 -16.62
N ILE A 143 10.97 12.55 -16.89
CA ILE A 143 10.57 12.09 -18.23
C ILE A 143 9.03 12.07 -18.35
N ASP A 144 8.31 11.94 -17.24
CA ASP A 144 6.87 12.20 -17.11
C ASP A 144 6.51 13.69 -17.34
#